data_AF-A0A923N304-F1
#
_entry.id   AF-A0A923N304-F1
#
_cell.length_a   1.000
_cell.length_b   1.000
_cell.length_c   1.000
_cell.angle_alpha   90.00
_cell.angle_beta   90.00
_cell.angle_gamma   90.00
#
_symmetry.space_group_name_H-M   'P 1'
#
loop_
_entity.id
_entity.type
_entity.pdbx_description
1 polymer ?
#
loop_
_entity_poly.entity_id
_entity_poly.type
_entity_poly.pdbx_seq_one_letter_code
_entity_poly.pdbx_strand_id
1 'polypeptide(L)'
;MPTDGFELTGIVSDETKTRVGKDFYDRFYYLYNEYRVNSKEIVVVEEEFSFSRNTKISIKIKNEVVYEFLARPDEEYIDTMAKQAIYESYLYLKNLEKESKYFTQY
;
A
#
# COMPACT_ATOMS: atom_id res chain seq x y z
N MET A 1 -8.36 -31.87 -15.02
CA MET A 1 -9.29 -30.81 -14.60
C MET A 1 -8.54 -29.50 -14.72
N PRO A 2 -9.08 -28.45 -15.35
CA PRO A 2 -8.45 -27.14 -15.28
C PRO A 2 -8.62 -26.65 -13.84
N THR A 3 -7.52 -26.48 -13.11
CA THR A 3 -7.51 -25.72 -11.86
C THR A 3 -7.51 -24.25 -12.24
N ASP A 4 -8.63 -23.74 -12.75
CA ASP A 4 -8.82 -22.29 -12.89
C ASP A 4 -9.10 -21.73 -11.49
N GLY A 5 -8.06 -21.74 -10.66
CA GLY A 5 -8.04 -21.05 -9.39
C GLY A 5 -7.94 -19.57 -9.69
N PHE A 6 -9.04 -18.83 -9.47
CA PHE A 6 -8.97 -17.38 -9.38
C PHE A 6 -7.97 -17.03 -8.27
N GLU A 7 -6.77 -16.59 -8.64
CA GLU A 7 -5.83 -16.01 -7.70
C GLU A 7 -6.31 -14.61 -7.34
N LEU A 8 -6.59 -14.37 -6.06
CA LEU A 8 -6.94 -13.05 -5.56
C LEU A 8 -5.70 -12.16 -5.58
N THR A 9 -5.67 -11.18 -6.48
CA THR A 9 -4.56 -10.23 -6.62
C THR A 9 -5.05 -8.78 -6.59
N GLY A 10 -4.16 -7.84 -6.30
CA GLY A 10 -4.43 -6.40 -6.33
C GLY A 10 -5.24 -5.88 -5.15
N ILE A 11 -5.19 -6.58 -4.01
CA ILE A 11 -5.97 -6.20 -2.81
C ILE A 11 -5.26 -5.07 -2.06
N VAL A 12 -6.01 -3.99 -1.80
CA VAL A 12 -5.60 -2.89 -0.93
C VAL A 12 -6.63 -2.71 0.18
N SER A 13 -6.25 -2.98 1.43
CA SER A 13 -7.09 -2.83 2.63
C SER A 13 -7.06 -1.40 3.15
N ASP A 14 -8.23 -0.86 3.50
CA ASP A 14 -8.41 0.45 4.13
C ASP A 14 -8.62 0.26 5.64
N GLU A 15 -7.60 0.61 6.43
CA GLU A 15 -7.68 0.64 7.90
C GLU A 15 -7.54 2.08 8.43
N THR A 16 -7.94 3.06 7.61
CA THR A 16 -7.99 4.46 8.01
C THR A 16 -9.26 4.77 8.80
N LYS A 17 -9.17 5.77 9.68
CA LYS A 17 -10.18 6.14 10.69
C LYS A 17 -10.63 7.59 10.55
N THR A 18 -9.77 8.46 10.02
CA THR A 18 -10.03 9.89 9.85
C THR A 18 -10.31 10.24 8.40
N ARG A 19 -10.89 11.42 8.16
CA ARG A 19 -11.09 11.95 6.82
C ARG A 19 -9.75 12.10 6.06
N VAL A 20 -8.71 12.61 6.72
CA VAL A 20 -7.39 12.80 6.08
C VAL A 20 -6.78 11.45 5.69
N GLY A 21 -6.91 10.44 6.56
CA GLY A 21 -6.53 9.07 6.24
C GLY A 21 -7.29 8.53 5.04
N LYS A 22 -8.60 8.75 4.99
CA LYS A 22 -9.45 8.32 3.88
C LYS A 22 -9.10 9.00 2.55
N ASP A 23 -8.90 10.32 2.58
CA ASP A 23 -8.49 11.11 1.42
C ASP A 23 -7.15 10.59 0.86
N PHE A 24 -6.21 10.25 1.74
CA PHE A 24 -4.96 9.59 1.34
C PHE A 24 -5.19 8.18 0.77
N TYR A 25 -5.99 7.34 1.41
CA TYR A 25 -6.28 5.98 0.93
C TYR A 25 -6.87 6.02 -0.49
N ASP A 26 -7.86 6.88 -0.73
CA ASP A 26 -8.52 6.97 -2.04
C ASP A 26 -7.51 7.40 -3.12
N ARG A 27 -6.59 8.31 -2.79
CA ARG A 27 -5.52 8.74 -3.70
C ARG A 27 -4.49 7.63 -3.96
N PHE A 28 -4.07 6.92 -2.92
CA PHE A 28 -3.17 5.78 -3.02
C PHE A 28 -3.78 4.67 -3.86
N TYR A 29 -5.04 4.30 -3.60
CA TYR A 29 -5.78 3.26 -4.31
C TYR A 29 -5.97 3.61 -5.79
N TYR A 30 -6.28 4.88 -6.09
CA TYR A 30 -6.29 5.38 -7.47
C TYR A 30 -4.95 5.12 -8.17
N LEU A 31 -3.84 5.53 -7.57
CA LEU A 31 -2.50 5.35 -8.16
C LEU A 31 -2.11 3.87 -8.27
N TYR A 32 -2.52 3.03 -7.32
CA TYR A 32 -2.30 1.59 -7.35
C TYR A 32 -2.95 0.95 -8.58
N ASN A 33 -4.18 1.36 -8.90
CA ASN A 33 -4.90 0.90 -10.08
C ASN A 33 -4.32 1.49 -11.37
N GLU A 34 -4.04 2.79 -11.39
CA GLU A 34 -3.47 3.51 -12.54
C GLU A 34 -2.14 2.87 -12.99
N TYR A 35 -1.25 2.57 -12.04
CA TYR A 35 0.04 1.93 -12.32
C TYR A 35 -0.02 0.41 -12.42
N ARG A 36 -1.22 -0.19 -12.31
CA ARG A 36 -1.45 -1.64 -12.44
C ARG A 36 -0.50 -2.47 -11.56
N VAL A 37 -0.29 -2.06 -10.31
CA VAL A 37 0.66 -2.72 -9.40
C VAL A 37 0.30 -4.21 -9.18
N ASN A 38 -1.00 -4.53 -9.09
CA ASN A 38 -1.60 -5.87 -9.13
C ASN A 38 -0.73 -7.02 -8.59
N SER A 39 -0.52 -7.06 -7.26
CA SER A 39 0.28 -8.07 -6.56
C SER A 39 -0.57 -9.18 -5.93
N LYS A 40 0.02 -10.37 -5.68
CA LYS A 40 -0.58 -11.42 -4.84
C LYS A 40 -0.59 -11.07 -3.36
N GLU A 41 0.27 -10.14 -2.95
CA GLU A 41 0.37 -9.65 -1.58
C GLU A 41 -0.69 -8.59 -1.30
N ILE A 42 -1.25 -8.60 -0.09
CA ILE A 42 -2.19 -7.58 0.38
C ILE A 42 -1.40 -6.36 0.82
N VAL A 43 -1.78 -5.19 0.30
CA VAL A 43 -1.29 -3.89 0.76
C VAL A 43 -2.29 -3.34 1.78
N VAL A 44 -1.84 -2.96 2.96
CA VAL A 44 -2.69 -2.39 4.01
C VAL A 44 -2.30 -0.93 4.21
N VAL A 45 -3.27 -0.02 4.11
CA VAL A 45 -3.10 1.38 4.49
C VAL A 45 -3.68 1.55 5.89
N GLU A 46 -2.81 1.72 6.88
CA GLU A 46 -3.18 1.74 8.29
C GLU A 46 -3.02 3.14 8.87
N GLU A 47 -3.98 3.54 9.71
CA GLU A 47 -3.91 4.78 10.47
C GLU A 47 -3.85 4.54 11.99
N GLU A 48 -2.78 5.06 12.60
CA GLU A 48 -2.52 4.97 14.04
C GLU A 48 -2.50 6.36 14.69
N PHE A 49 -3.23 6.51 15.80
CA PHE A 49 -3.13 7.71 16.62
C PHE A 49 -1.79 7.69 17.38
N SER A 50 -0.95 8.68 17.11
CA SER A 50 0.31 8.85 17.84
C SER A 50 0.12 9.73 19.08
N PHE A 51 1.09 9.66 19.99
CA PHE A 51 1.16 10.58 21.13
C PHE A 51 1.23 12.04 20.64
N SER A 52 0.57 12.96 21.36
CA SER A 52 0.50 14.40 21.03
C SER A 52 -0.46 14.81 19.90
N ARG A 53 -1.55 14.06 19.69
CA ARG A 53 -2.66 14.37 18.75
C ARG A 53 -2.29 14.35 17.25
N ASN A 54 -1.10 13.86 16.90
CA ASN A 54 -0.75 13.62 15.51
C ASN A 54 -1.23 12.24 15.10
N THR A 55 -1.58 12.09 13.83
CA THR A 55 -1.96 10.80 13.27
C THR A 55 -0.88 10.33 12.31
N LYS A 56 -0.50 9.06 12.38
CA LYS A 56 0.47 8.44 11.49
C LYS A 56 -0.26 7.53 10.52
N ILE A 57 0.12 7.60 9.24
CA ILE A 57 -0.33 6.68 8.20
C ILE A 57 0.85 5.82 7.79
N SER A 58 0.63 4.52 7.73
CA SER A 58 1.64 3.53 7.37
C SER A 58 1.11 2.60 6.28
N ILE A 59 1.96 2.23 5.33
CA ILE A 59 1.66 1.25 4.30
C ILE A 59 2.38 -0.03 4.68
N LYS A 60 1.60 -1.09 4.90
CA LYS A 60 2.12 -2.40 5.31
C LYS A 60 1.94 -3.42 4.19
N ILE A 61 2.99 -4.21 3.95
CA ILE A 61 2.98 -5.34 3.02
C ILE A 61 3.68 -6.50 3.74
N LYS A 62 3.06 -7.68 3.81
CA LYS A 62 3.56 -8.83 4.60
C LYS A 62 3.89 -8.48 6.06
N ASN A 63 3.10 -7.60 6.66
CA ASN A 63 3.27 -7.13 8.04
C ASN A 63 4.54 -6.28 8.27
N GLU A 64 5.24 -5.88 7.20
CA GLU A 64 6.36 -4.93 7.24
C GLU A 64 5.88 -3.54 6.85
N VAL A 65 6.35 -2.51 7.55
CA VAL A 65 6.09 -1.11 7.20
C VAL A 65 7.01 -0.73 6.05
N VAL A 66 6.42 -0.51 4.87
CA VAL A 66 7.14 -0.14 3.64
C VAL A 66 7.35 1.37 3.57
N TYR A 67 6.36 2.13 4.03
CA TYR A 67 6.42 3.59 4.07
C TYR A 67 5.52 4.12 5.18
N GLU A 68 5.89 5.21 5.83
CA GLU A 68 5.05 5.88 6.83
C GLU A 68 5.31 7.39 6.90
N PHE A 69 4.28 8.14 7.28
CA PHE A 69 4.33 9.60 7.39
C PHE A 69 3.27 10.13 8.37
N LEU A 70 3.40 11.39 8.77
CA LEU A 70 2.40 12.07 9.59
C LEU A 70 1.30 12.67 8.70
N ALA A 71 0.05 12.37 9.01
CA ALA A 71 -1.11 12.89 8.30
C ALA A 71 -1.21 14.41 8.42
N ARG A 72 -1.52 15.07 7.30
CA ARG A 72 -1.80 16.52 7.23
C ARG A 72 -2.96 16.75 6.25
N PRO A 73 -3.88 17.68 6.53
CA PRO A 73 -5.07 17.91 5.70
C PRO A 73 -4.80 18.67 4.39
N ASP A 74 -3.54 19.00 4.10
CA ASP A 74 -3.15 19.73 2.90
C ASP A 74 -3.19 18.80 1.68
N GLU A 75 -3.95 19.17 0.65
CA GLU A 75 -4.19 18.31 -0.53
C GLU A 75 -2.91 18.04 -1.33
N GLU A 76 -2.05 19.05 -1.52
CA GLU A 76 -0.78 18.89 -2.24
C GLU A 76 0.17 17.95 -1.49
N TYR A 77 0.18 18.05 -0.15
CA TYR A 77 0.91 17.14 0.71
C TYR A 77 0.38 15.71 0.59
N ILE A 78 -0.95 15.50 0.68
CA ILE A 78 -1.57 14.17 0.52
C ILE A 78 -1.19 13.55 -0.83
N ASP A 79 -1.28 14.34 -1.91
CA ASP A 79 -0.90 13.93 -3.26
C ASP A 79 0.58 13.51 -3.35
N THR A 80 1.45 14.26 -2.70
CA THR A 80 2.88 13.98 -2.67
C THR A 80 3.17 12.70 -1.90
N MET A 81 2.57 12.53 -0.72
CA MET A 81 2.73 11.32 0.09
C MET A 81 2.16 10.09 -0.63
N ALA A 82 1.04 10.20 -1.32
CA ALA A 82 0.46 9.09 -2.09
C ALA A 82 1.38 8.64 -3.23
N LYS A 83 1.99 9.60 -3.95
CA LYS A 83 2.98 9.32 -5.02
C LYS A 83 4.24 8.63 -4.47
N GLN A 84 4.73 9.05 -3.31
CA GLN A 84 5.88 8.42 -2.67
C GLN A 84 5.53 7.01 -2.17
N ALA A 85 4.41 6.88 -1.46
CA ALA A 85 3.94 5.61 -0.92
C ALA A 85 3.73 4.55 -2.01
N ILE A 86 3.14 4.91 -3.16
CA ILE A 86 2.92 3.95 -4.24
C ILE A 86 4.23 3.54 -4.91
N TYR A 87 5.19 4.45 -5.02
CA TYR A 87 6.51 4.17 -5.55
C TYR A 87 7.27 3.16 -4.67
N GLU A 88 7.33 3.40 -3.36
CA GLU A 88 7.97 2.49 -2.41
C GLU A 88 7.26 1.12 -2.38
N SER A 89 5.93 1.11 -2.39
CA SER A 89 5.13 -0.12 -2.45
C SER A 89 5.43 -0.93 -3.72
N TYR A 90 5.51 -0.26 -4.87
CA TYR A 90 5.83 -0.90 -6.14
C TYR A 90 7.22 -1.52 -6.12
N LEU A 91 8.23 -0.79 -5.62
CA LEU A 91 9.60 -1.31 -5.51
C LEU A 91 9.68 -2.54 -4.60
N TYR A 92 9.06 -2.45 -3.42
CA TYR A 92 9.02 -3.55 -2.46
C TYR A 92 8.37 -4.81 -3.07
N LEU A 93 7.21 -4.66 -3.69
CA LEU A 93 6.49 -5.76 -4.35
C LEU A 93 7.30 -6.36 -5.51
N LYS A 94 8.00 -5.53 -6.29
CA LYS A 94 8.88 -6.02 -7.37
C LYS A 94 10.07 -6.82 -6.86
N ASN A 95 10.59 -6.49 -5.69
CA ASN A 95 11.67 -7.27 -5.07
C ASN A 95 11.16 -8.63 -4.58
N LEU A 96 10.00 -8.67 -3.94
CA LEU A 96 9.35 -9.93 -3.56
C LEU A 96 9.07 -10.85 -4.76
N GLU A 97 8.60 -10.29 -5.87
CA GLU A 97 8.36 -11.05 -7.11
C GLU A 97 9.65 -11.69 -7.64
N LYS A 98 10.77 -10.97 -7.58
CA LYS A 98 12.08 -11.50 -8.00
C LYS A 98 12.53 -12.62 -7.08
N GLU A 99 12.46 -12.43 -5.77
CA GLU A 99 12.84 -13.43 -4.78
C GLU A 99 12.07 -14.74 -4.98
N SER A 100 10.74 -14.68 -5.12
CA SER A 100 9.90 -15.85 -5.37
C SER A 100 10.29 -16.62 -6.64
N LYS A 101 10.65 -15.93 -7.72
CA LYS A 101 11.10 -16.56 -8.98
C LYS A 101 12.40 -17.35 -8.80
N TYR A 102 13.35 -16.84 -8.00
CA TYR A 102 14.60 -17.57 -7.73
C TYR A 102 14.36 -18.88 -6.98
N PHE A 103 13.42 -18.92 -6.03
CA PHE A 103 13.12 -20.14 -5.27
C PHE A 103 12.41 -21.22 -6.07
N THR A 104 11.68 -20.86 -7.13
CA THR A 104 10.92 -21.83 -7.96
C THR A 104 11.78 -22.51 -9.02
N GLN A 105 13.03 -22.08 -9.21
CA GLN A 105 13.95 -22.57 -10.24
C GLN A 105 14.88 -23.72 -9.78
N TYR A 106 14.76 -24.19 -8.54
CA TYR A 106 15.47 -25.36 -7.99
C TYR A 106 14.50 -26.50 -7.71
#